data_AF-A0A8C4PWL1-F1
#
_entry.id   AF-A0A8C4PWL1-F1
#
_cell.length_a   1.000
_cell.length_b   1.000
_cell.length_c   1.000
_cell.angle_alpha   90.00
_cell.angle_beta   90.00
_cell.angle_gamma   90.00
#
_symmetry.space_group_name_H-M   'P 1'
#
loop_
_entity.id
_entity.type
_entity.pdbx_description
1 polymer ?
#
loop_
_entity_poly.entity_id
_entity_poly.type
_entity_poly.pdbx_seq_one_letter_code
_entity_poly.pdbx_strand_id
1 'polypeptide(L)'
;MALLTKDDVPRIRENLRTCADFLRSVRFVLDVNSFEFYTKGAWCEHVVPALCPRDVIGAAREFGASAAVIRENCDHTWGIDVHQQKLVNVNLFLRAAAHHTLAGLGFLLSTRDIFHLFQSSVHTEFQEPSLMCDKKCHEVALLSRLVVALVQHCSLNQVIDIGSGKGYLSSHLSECYGLKVIGIDASNTVTCGAHDRTQKLQKFLSRRQKARCKTGTVPPIVIGESIDNETSGMKIEVGTNTIDTDGESDIHWTTESAVFTGKGCNSVERINTEKMIDTPILIPKNIERVFPETTQTGRPLQPNERQNTDGVQVNDNMEQHFANGLNTSCSSTTISSCEAQRMNNQELAAATERTTNVAGLFSPVTLQLTHKTNLEQLFPALEDSVLVGLHTCGNLGSNILRVFLCHKQLRALSNVGCCYHLLTETSPLGADAEDPCGFPMSQFLLKSGFMLGRNMKMTACLAPERAARGKGLPNESLFRWAVLQVIIRDRFKHVSTTQHIGKVCNKTASFLGYCRKAFVLLGLDDSQISDDDITAYHDSYAPRAHELEAFNTLKAALSPCVEAIIFLDRLSFLLEQDLSCHAALVSLFDPAKSPRHYAIVAVKDKQ
;
A
#
# COMPACT_ATOMS: atom_id res chain seq x y z
N MET A 1 -26.53 -5.28 -10.38
CA MET A 1 -25.24 -5.78 -9.85
C MET A 1 -25.53 -6.61 -8.61
N ALA A 2 -24.57 -7.44 -8.17
CA ALA A 2 -24.60 -8.18 -6.91
C ALA A 2 -23.17 -8.25 -6.36
N LEU A 3 -23.01 -8.74 -5.12
CA LEU A 3 -21.73 -9.28 -4.67
C LEU A 3 -21.45 -10.60 -5.42
N LEU A 4 -20.17 -10.98 -5.53
CA LEU A 4 -19.70 -12.19 -6.20
C LEU A 4 -19.79 -13.38 -5.24
N THR A 5 -20.15 -14.56 -5.77
CA THR A 5 -20.38 -15.79 -4.97
C THR A 5 -19.36 -16.88 -5.31
N LYS A 6 -19.50 -18.06 -4.69
CA LYS A 6 -18.76 -19.28 -5.07
C LYS A 6 -18.96 -19.67 -6.55
N ASP A 7 -20.09 -19.30 -7.15
CA ASP A 7 -20.41 -19.56 -8.57
C ASP A 7 -19.58 -18.69 -9.53
N ASP A 8 -19.00 -17.58 -9.04
CA ASP A 8 -18.08 -16.75 -9.82
C ASP A 8 -16.65 -17.29 -9.84
N VAL A 9 -16.29 -18.25 -9.00
CA VAL A 9 -14.91 -18.80 -8.91
C VAL A 9 -14.38 -19.32 -10.25
N PRO A 10 -15.15 -20.02 -11.12
CA PRO A 10 -14.70 -20.37 -12.47
C PRO A 10 -14.36 -19.15 -13.33
N ARG A 11 -15.15 -18.08 -13.24
CA ARG A 11 -14.93 -16.81 -13.98
C ARG A 11 -13.71 -16.07 -13.45
N ILE A 12 -13.53 -16.01 -12.14
CA ILE A 12 -12.33 -15.44 -11.49
C ILE A 12 -11.08 -16.24 -11.89
N ARG A 13 -11.17 -17.57 -11.89
CA ARG A 13 -10.07 -18.47 -12.29
C ARG A 13 -9.63 -18.31 -13.74
N GLU A 14 -10.57 -18.07 -14.65
CA GLU A 14 -10.25 -17.76 -16.05
C GLU A 14 -9.45 -16.46 -16.16
N ASN A 15 -9.91 -15.40 -15.47
CA ASN A 15 -9.23 -14.11 -15.47
C ASN A 15 -7.89 -14.14 -14.71
N LEU A 16 -7.74 -15.02 -13.71
CA LEU A 16 -6.45 -15.33 -13.10
C LEU A 16 -5.50 -16.01 -14.08
N ARG A 17 -5.98 -16.89 -14.97
CA ARG A 17 -5.15 -17.51 -16.01
C ARG A 17 -4.68 -16.46 -17.01
N THR A 18 -5.60 -15.71 -17.62
CA THR A 18 -5.24 -14.70 -18.64
C THR A 18 -4.32 -13.62 -18.09
N CYS A 19 -4.59 -13.12 -16.88
CA CYS A 19 -3.71 -12.15 -16.21
C CYS A 19 -2.33 -12.76 -15.89
N ALA A 20 -2.26 -14.02 -15.43
CA ALA A 20 -0.98 -14.69 -15.20
C ALA A 20 -0.18 -14.92 -16.49
N ASP A 21 -0.84 -15.28 -17.61
CA ASP A 21 -0.18 -15.50 -18.90
C ASP A 21 0.27 -14.20 -19.56
N PHE A 22 -0.52 -13.12 -19.46
CA PHE A 22 -0.07 -11.78 -19.82
C PHE A 22 1.14 -11.36 -18.99
N LEU A 23 1.07 -11.49 -17.65
CA LEU A 23 2.18 -11.15 -16.75
C LEU A 23 3.43 -12.02 -16.97
N ARG A 24 3.29 -13.28 -17.42
CA ARG A 24 4.39 -14.12 -17.91
C ARG A 24 5.03 -13.52 -19.17
N SER A 25 4.23 -13.11 -20.16
CA SER A 25 4.73 -12.56 -21.42
C SER A 25 5.49 -11.23 -21.27
N VAL A 26 5.14 -10.42 -20.26
CA VAL A 26 5.79 -9.12 -19.97
C VAL A 26 6.88 -9.18 -18.90
N ARG A 27 7.33 -10.38 -18.46
CA ARG A 27 8.39 -10.50 -17.44
C ARG A 27 9.66 -9.78 -17.82
N PHE A 28 10.02 -9.74 -19.11
CA PHE A 28 11.16 -8.96 -19.60
C PHE A 28 11.07 -7.45 -19.28
N VAL A 29 9.86 -6.88 -19.18
CA VAL A 29 9.66 -5.50 -18.70
C VAL A 29 9.69 -5.44 -17.17
N LEU A 30 9.06 -6.40 -16.50
CA LEU A 30 8.84 -6.37 -15.05
C LEU A 30 10.06 -6.75 -14.21
N ASP A 31 10.88 -7.70 -14.65
CA ASP A 31 12.01 -8.24 -13.90
C ASP A 31 13.31 -7.45 -14.06
N VAL A 32 13.44 -6.61 -15.10
CA VAL A 32 14.58 -5.68 -15.23
C VAL A 32 14.63 -4.77 -14.01
N ASN A 33 15.75 -4.77 -13.29
CA ASN A 33 16.01 -3.80 -12.25
C ASN A 33 16.30 -2.42 -12.89
N SER A 34 15.53 -1.37 -12.58
CA SER A 34 15.74 -0.04 -13.17
C SER A 34 17.10 0.58 -12.80
N PHE A 35 17.77 0.06 -11.77
CA PHE A 35 19.15 0.41 -11.42
C PHE A 35 20.21 -0.26 -12.31
N GLU A 36 19.90 -1.40 -12.93
CA GLU A 36 20.79 -2.17 -13.80
C GLU A 36 20.50 -1.92 -15.29
N PHE A 37 19.60 -0.98 -15.59
CA PHE A 37 19.06 -0.73 -16.92
C PHE A 37 20.16 -0.50 -17.98
N TYR A 38 21.14 0.35 -17.66
CA TYR A 38 22.29 0.60 -18.53
C TYR A 38 23.37 -0.47 -18.46
N THR A 39 23.57 -1.13 -17.31
CA THR A 39 24.60 -2.18 -17.18
C THR A 39 24.22 -3.46 -17.92
N LYS A 40 22.93 -3.71 -18.12
CA LYS A 40 22.38 -4.81 -18.95
C LYS A 40 22.05 -4.40 -20.39
N GLY A 41 21.93 -3.10 -20.68
CA GLY A 41 21.54 -2.61 -22.01
C GLY A 41 20.06 -2.82 -22.35
N ALA A 42 19.22 -2.90 -21.32
CA ALA A 42 17.85 -3.42 -21.36
C ALA A 42 16.92 -2.76 -22.40
N TRP A 43 17.20 -1.53 -22.86
CA TRP A 43 16.45 -0.92 -23.97
C TRP A 43 16.58 -1.73 -25.26
N CYS A 44 17.82 -1.98 -25.70
CA CYS A 44 18.11 -2.67 -26.96
C CYS A 44 17.82 -4.18 -26.90
N GLU A 45 17.83 -4.75 -25.70
CA GLU A 45 17.46 -6.15 -25.44
C GLU A 45 15.95 -6.38 -25.62
N HIS A 46 15.12 -5.43 -25.16
CA HIS A 46 13.69 -5.62 -24.93
C HIS A 46 12.75 -4.72 -25.75
N VAL A 47 13.27 -3.78 -26.53
CA VAL A 47 12.49 -2.90 -27.40
C VAL A 47 13.07 -2.95 -28.81
N VAL A 48 12.22 -3.11 -29.83
CA VAL A 48 12.71 -3.14 -31.22
C VAL A 48 13.28 -1.76 -31.64
N PRO A 49 14.34 -1.71 -32.48
CA PRO A 49 14.96 -0.45 -32.91
C PRO A 49 14.02 0.54 -33.62
N ALA A 50 12.86 0.08 -34.11
CA ALA A 50 11.84 0.90 -34.74
C ALA A 50 10.99 1.73 -33.75
N LEU A 51 11.04 1.46 -32.44
CA LEU A 51 10.31 2.22 -31.42
C LEU A 51 11.24 3.23 -30.74
N CYS A 52 11.01 4.52 -30.97
CA CYS A 52 11.72 5.60 -30.28
C CYS A 52 11.24 5.71 -28.82
N PRO A 53 12.14 5.96 -27.84
CA PRO A 53 11.72 6.20 -26.46
C PRO A 53 10.69 7.32 -26.29
N ARG A 54 10.78 8.38 -27.11
CA ARG A 54 9.83 9.51 -27.06
C ARG A 54 8.41 9.08 -27.43
N ASP A 55 8.27 8.20 -28.42
CA ASP A 55 6.97 7.74 -28.93
C ASP A 55 6.31 6.81 -27.90
N VAL A 56 7.11 5.97 -27.23
CA VAL A 56 6.65 5.14 -26.11
C VAL A 56 6.15 5.99 -24.94
N ILE A 57 6.85 7.08 -24.62
CA ILE A 57 6.44 8.03 -23.58
C ILE A 57 5.17 8.79 -24.00
N GLY A 58 5.07 9.21 -25.26
CA GLY A 58 3.90 9.89 -25.82
C GLY A 58 2.65 9.02 -25.76
N ALA A 59 2.70 7.84 -26.39
CA ALA A 59 1.60 6.88 -26.42
C ALA A 59 1.11 6.51 -25.01
N ALA A 60 2.02 6.30 -24.05
CA ALA A 60 1.63 5.98 -22.67
C ALA A 60 0.96 7.17 -21.93
N ARG A 61 1.34 8.42 -22.23
CA ARG A 61 0.71 9.62 -21.67
C ARG A 61 -0.68 9.87 -22.28
N GLU A 62 -0.81 9.73 -23.60
CA GLU A 62 -2.08 9.83 -24.33
C GLU A 62 -3.06 8.74 -23.89
N PHE A 63 -2.60 7.49 -23.85
CA PHE A 63 -3.39 6.36 -23.40
C PHE A 63 -3.83 6.52 -21.94
N GLY A 64 -2.96 7.01 -21.06
CA GLY A 64 -3.32 7.32 -19.67
C GLY A 64 -4.41 8.40 -19.51
N ALA A 65 -4.60 9.26 -20.50
CA ALA A 65 -5.72 10.21 -20.54
C ALA A 65 -6.99 9.62 -21.18
N SER A 66 -6.85 8.61 -22.05
CA SER A 66 -7.94 8.02 -22.85
C SER A 66 -8.36 6.60 -22.42
N ALA A 67 -7.90 6.09 -21.28
CA ALA A 67 -8.10 4.70 -20.83
C ALA A 67 -9.56 4.31 -20.45
N ALA A 68 -10.56 5.07 -20.89
CA ALA A 68 -11.97 4.84 -20.62
C ALA A 68 -12.54 3.68 -21.46
N VAL A 69 -12.39 2.45 -20.93
CA VAL A 69 -13.15 1.24 -21.32
C VAL A 69 -12.97 0.79 -22.79
N ILE A 70 -11.73 0.51 -23.20
CA ILE A 70 -11.49 -0.31 -24.40
C ILE A 70 -11.79 -1.78 -24.08
N ARG A 71 -12.96 -2.25 -24.50
CA ARG A 71 -13.41 -3.66 -24.42
C ARG A 71 -13.23 -4.43 -25.75
N GLU A 72 -12.29 -4.01 -26.57
CA GLU A 72 -11.92 -4.72 -27.79
C GLU A 72 -11.15 -6.01 -27.46
N ASN A 73 -11.32 -7.06 -28.27
CA ASN A 73 -10.51 -8.27 -28.16
C ASN A 73 -9.04 -7.90 -28.40
N CYS A 74 -8.19 -8.15 -27.40
CA CYS A 74 -6.76 -8.06 -27.57
C CYS A 74 -6.28 -9.20 -28.48
N ASP A 75 -5.49 -8.89 -29.50
CA ASP A 75 -4.71 -9.90 -30.21
C ASP A 75 -3.77 -10.61 -29.21
N HIS A 76 -3.58 -11.92 -29.39
CA HIS A 76 -2.78 -12.79 -28.52
C HIS A 76 -1.29 -12.42 -28.51
N THR A 77 -0.82 -11.60 -29.47
CA THR A 77 0.54 -11.03 -29.44
C THR A 77 0.74 -9.99 -28.35
N TRP A 78 -0.32 -9.33 -27.86
CA TRP A 78 -0.27 -8.24 -26.88
C TRP A 78 0.73 -7.10 -27.24
N GLY A 79 1.09 -6.94 -28.52
CA GLY A 79 2.13 -5.98 -28.96
C GLY A 79 3.57 -6.41 -28.66
N ILE A 80 3.80 -7.71 -28.43
CA ILE A 80 5.06 -8.32 -27.99
C ILE A 80 5.47 -9.43 -28.98
N ASP A 81 6.75 -9.49 -29.33
CA ASP A 81 7.35 -10.72 -29.86
C ASP A 81 7.71 -11.62 -28.66
N VAL A 82 6.88 -12.64 -28.43
CA VAL A 82 7.01 -13.55 -27.28
C VAL A 82 8.26 -14.44 -27.41
N HIS A 83 8.74 -14.72 -28.62
CA HIS A 83 9.95 -15.50 -28.85
C HIS A 83 11.22 -14.69 -28.60
N GLN A 84 11.23 -13.41 -28.98
CA GLN A 84 12.35 -12.50 -28.73
C GLN A 84 12.29 -11.80 -27.37
N GLN A 85 11.17 -11.88 -26.63
CA GLN A 85 10.91 -11.11 -25.41
C GLN A 85 11.09 -9.59 -25.64
N LYS A 86 10.43 -9.07 -26.69
CA LYS A 86 10.54 -7.67 -27.12
C LYS A 86 9.19 -7.00 -27.30
N LEU A 87 9.10 -5.73 -26.87
CA LEU A 87 8.03 -4.83 -27.27
C LEU A 87 8.14 -4.51 -28.77
N VAL A 88 7.10 -4.82 -29.54
CA VAL A 88 7.00 -4.51 -30.99
C VAL A 88 5.94 -3.46 -31.31
N ASN A 89 4.91 -3.30 -30.47
CA ASN A 89 3.85 -2.31 -30.65
C ASN A 89 3.35 -1.78 -29.30
N VAL A 90 3.72 -0.53 -28.98
CA VAL A 90 3.36 0.12 -27.71
C VAL A 90 1.84 0.31 -27.55
N ASN A 91 1.09 0.57 -28.62
CA ASN A 91 -0.35 0.79 -28.52
C ASN A 91 -1.12 -0.50 -28.22
N LEU A 92 -0.70 -1.64 -28.81
CA LEU A 92 -1.27 -2.95 -28.46
C LEU A 92 -0.90 -3.37 -27.04
N PHE A 93 0.35 -3.12 -26.61
CA PHE A 93 0.81 -3.38 -25.26
C PHE A 93 0.02 -2.58 -24.20
N LEU A 94 -0.21 -1.28 -24.44
CA LEU A 94 -0.99 -0.43 -23.52
C LEU A 94 -2.46 -0.87 -23.44
N ARG A 95 -3.06 -1.24 -24.58
CA ARG A 95 -4.41 -1.84 -24.63
C ARG A 95 -4.48 -3.15 -23.85
N ALA A 96 -3.50 -4.05 -24.02
CA ALA A 96 -3.41 -5.30 -23.28
C ALA A 96 -3.21 -5.06 -21.78
N ALA A 97 -2.42 -4.06 -21.38
CA ALA A 97 -2.28 -3.66 -19.98
C ALA A 97 -3.61 -3.16 -19.39
N ALA A 98 -4.34 -2.28 -20.07
CA ALA A 98 -5.66 -1.83 -19.61
C ALA A 98 -6.67 -2.98 -19.46
N HIS A 99 -6.67 -3.92 -20.40
CA HIS A 99 -7.53 -5.11 -20.37
C HIS A 99 -7.29 -5.96 -19.11
N HIS A 100 -6.03 -6.17 -18.72
CA HIS A 100 -5.66 -6.99 -17.56
C HIS A 100 -5.69 -6.24 -16.20
N THR A 101 -6.34 -5.07 -16.14
CA THR A 101 -6.65 -4.39 -14.87
C THR A 101 -7.96 -4.89 -14.25
N LEU A 102 -8.21 -4.62 -12.95
CA LEU A 102 -9.49 -4.95 -12.30
C LEU A 102 -10.71 -4.34 -13.00
N ALA A 103 -10.55 -3.18 -13.64
CA ALA A 103 -11.58 -2.52 -14.43
C ALA A 103 -11.80 -3.23 -15.78
N GLY A 104 -10.71 -3.53 -16.51
CA GLY A 104 -10.77 -4.23 -17.81
C GLY A 104 -11.36 -5.63 -17.69
N LEU A 105 -10.92 -6.39 -16.69
CA LEU A 105 -11.41 -7.74 -16.35
C LEU A 105 -12.83 -7.73 -15.74
N GLY A 106 -13.40 -6.55 -15.45
CA GLY A 106 -14.80 -6.39 -15.05
C GLY A 106 -15.15 -6.82 -13.62
N PHE A 107 -14.19 -6.78 -12.69
CA PHE A 107 -14.40 -7.12 -11.27
C PHE A 107 -14.48 -5.90 -10.34
N LEU A 108 -14.20 -4.70 -10.86
CA LEU A 108 -14.14 -3.46 -10.08
C LEU A 108 -15.51 -2.75 -10.02
N LEU A 109 -16.01 -2.54 -8.80
CA LEU A 109 -17.16 -1.67 -8.52
C LEU A 109 -16.70 -0.24 -8.20
N SER A 110 -17.52 0.76 -8.54
CA SER A 110 -17.33 2.12 -8.00
C SER A 110 -17.86 2.23 -6.57
N THR A 111 -17.50 3.32 -5.87
CA THR A 111 -18.10 3.67 -4.58
C THR A 111 -19.63 3.81 -4.68
N ARG A 112 -20.16 4.37 -5.77
CA ARG A 112 -21.61 4.50 -5.98
C ARG A 112 -22.29 3.13 -6.03
N ASP A 113 -21.69 2.17 -6.72
CA ASP A 113 -22.27 0.84 -6.91
C ASP A 113 -22.34 0.06 -5.59
N ILE A 114 -21.27 0.08 -4.78
CA ILE A 114 -21.25 -0.64 -3.51
C ILE A 114 -22.21 -0.02 -2.48
N PHE A 115 -22.36 1.31 -2.43
CA PHE A 115 -23.38 1.96 -1.59
C PHE A 115 -24.80 1.65 -2.04
N HIS A 116 -25.04 1.49 -3.35
CA HIS A 116 -26.33 1.04 -3.87
C HIS A 116 -26.59 -0.45 -3.55
N LEU A 117 -25.58 -1.32 -3.60
CA LEU A 117 -25.72 -2.74 -3.24
C LEU A 117 -26.15 -2.93 -1.79
N PHE A 118 -25.58 -2.16 -0.87
CA PHE A 118 -25.94 -2.20 0.55
C PHE A 118 -27.23 -1.45 0.88
N GLN A 119 -27.95 -0.93 -0.13
CA GLN A 119 -29.17 -0.12 0.02
C GLN A 119 -28.98 1.09 0.96
N SER A 120 -27.73 1.51 1.16
CA SER A 120 -27.37 2.40 2.25
C SER A 120 -27.64 3.85 1.84
N SER A 121 -28.79 4.38 2.25
CA SER A 121 -29.17 5.79 2.13
C SER A 121 -28.35 6.66 3.09
N VAL A 122 -27.03 6.68 2.93
CA VAL A 122 -26.05 7.42 3.75
C VAL A 122 -26.12 8.91 3.41
N HIS A 123 -27.25 9.52 3.77
CA HIS A 123 -27.51 10.96 3.83
C HIS A 123 -27.13 11.56 5.20
N THR A 124 -26.39 10.82 6.02
CA THR A 124 -25.78 11.35 7.25
C THR A 124 -24.93 12.57 6.90
N GLU A 125 -25.14 13.69 7.60
CA GLU A 125 -24.35 14.90 7.40
C GLU A 125 -22.85 14.60 7.53
N PHE A 126 -22.12 14.83 6.44
CA PHE A 126 -20.71 14.48 6.38
C PHE A 126 -19.87 15.44 7.24
N GLN A 127 -19.60 15.03 8.48
CA GLN A 127 -18.63 15.71 9.33
C GLN A 127 -17.20 15.38 8.85
N GLU A 128 -16.56 16.35 8.21
CA GLU A 128 -15.16 16.23 7.79
C GLU A 128 -14.25 15.85 8.97
N PRO A 129 -13.40 14.80 8.84
CA PRO A 129 -12.45 14.39 9.86
C PRO A 129 -11.38 15.47 10.18
N SER A 130 -11.71 16.39 11.08
CA SER A 130 -10.84 17.50 11.46
C SER A 130 -9.48 17.04 12.03
N LEU A 131 -8.46 17.91 11.90
CA LEU A 131 -7.08 17.70 12.40
C LEU A 131 -6.38 16.50 11.72
N MET A 132 -6.45 16.45 10.39
CA MET A 132 -5.75 15.51 9.50
C MET A 132 -5.21 16.24 8.26
N CYS A 133 -4.35 15.59 7.46
CA CYS A 133 -3.98 16.07 6.13
C CYS A 133 -4.92 15.50 5.06
N ASP A 134 -5.00 16.16 3.89
CA ASP A 134 -5.99 15.92 2.83
C ASP A 134 -6.14 14.44 2.46
N LYS A 135 -5.01 13.73 2.28
CA LYS A 135 -5.00 12.29 2.01
C LYS A 135 -5.72 11.51 3.12
N LYS A 136 -5.35 11.73 4.39
CA LYS A 136 -5.94 11.01 5.52
C LYS A 136 -7.41 11.36 5.72
N CYS A 137 -7.77 12.62 5.55
CA CYS A 137 -9.16 13.07 5.59
C CYS A 137 -9.99 12.31 4.55
N HIS A 138 -9.54 12.32 3.29
CA HIS A 138 -10.16 11.60 2.16
C HIS A 138 -10.29 10.09 2.41
N GLU A 139 -9.26 9.44 2.94
CA GLU A 139 -9.27 8.00 3.22
C GLU A 139 -10.22 7.63 4.36
N VAL A 140 -10.13 8.35 5.50
CA VAL A 140 -10.98 8.11 6.67
C VAL A 140 -12.44 8.40 6.34
N ALA A 141 -12.72 9.46 5.57
CA ALA A 141 -14.07 9.84 5.15
C ALA A 141 -14.78 8.79 4.27
N LEU A 142 -14.06 8.20 3.31
CA LEU A 142 -14.65 7.23 2.37
C LEU A 142 -14.73 5.84 2.98
N LEU A 143 -13.71 5.42 3.75
CA LEU A 143 -13.74 4.14 4.44
C LEU A 143 -14.73 4.14 5.61
N SER A 144 -14.90 5.24 6.36
CA SER A 144 -15.90 5.28 7.44
C SER A 144 -17.32 5.12 6.91
N ARG A 145 -17.66 5.78 5.81
CA ARG A 145 -18.95 5.61 5.13
C ARG A 145 -19.16 4.17 4.64
N LEU A 146 -18.14 3.53 4.06
CA LEU A 146 -18.22 2.11 3.63
C LEU A 146 -18.42 1.16 4.81
N VAL A 147 -17.69 1.37 5.91
CA VAL A 147 -17.85 0.58 7.15
C VAL A 147 -19.24 0.76 7.74
N VAL A 148 -19.77 2.00 7.79
CA VAL A 148 -21.13 2.27 8.29
C VAL A 148 -22.19 1.60 7.40
N ALA A 149 -22.04 1.64 6.07
CA ALA A 149 -22.93 0.93 5.15
C ALA A 149 -22.90 -0.60 5.37
N LEU A 150 -21.72 -1.19 5.62
CA LEU A 150 -21.57 -2.61 5.97
C LEU A 150 -22.21 -2.95 7.33
N VAL A 151 -22.00 -2.10 8.34
CA VAL A 151 -22.60 -2.25 9.67
C VAL A 151 -24.13 -2.24 9.57
N GLN A 152 -24.70 -1.28 8.84
CA GLN A 152 -26.14 -1.18 8.59
C GLN A 152 -26.68 -2.41 7.85
N HIS A 153 -26.06 -2.76 6.71
CA HIS A 153 -26.47 -3.89 5.86
C HIS A 153 -26.45 -5.24 6.62
N CYS A 154 -25.47 -5.43 7.49
CA CYS A 154 -25.31 -6.67 8.25
C CYS A 154 -25.97 -6.64 9.64
N SER A 155 -26.59 -5.53 10.05
CA SER A 155 -27.19 -5.29 11.38
C SER A 155 -26.22 -5.54 12.54
N LEU A 156 -25.05 -4.89 12.48
CA LEU A 156 -23.94 -5.02 13.44
C LEU A 156 -23.83 -3.76 14.33
N ASN A 157 -22.95 -3.80 15.34
CA ASN A 157 -22.58 -2.60 16.13
C ASN A 157 -21.07 -2.51 16.46
N GLN A 158 -20.32 -3.59 16.24
CA GLN A 158 -18.90 -3.69 16.60
C GLN A 158 -18.00 -3.69 15.36
N VAL A 159 -16.86 -3.01 15.47
CA VAL A 159 -15.83 -2.90 14.43
C VAL A 159 -14.47 -3.26 15.02
N ILE A 160 -13.68 -4.06 14.31
CA ILE A 160 -12.30 -4.40 14.68
C ILE A 160 -11.36 -3.84 13.61
N ASP A 161 -10.56 -2.84 13.96
CA ASP A 161 -9.70 -2.06 13.07
C ASP A 161 -8.24 -2.54 13.18
N ILE A 162 -7.80 -3.39 12.25
CA ILE A 162 -6.49 -4.04 12.27
C ILE A 162 -5.45 -3.19 11.54
N GLY A 163 -4.38 -2.84 12.26
CA GLY A 163 -3.41 -1.84 11.81
C GLY A 163 -3.93 -0.41 12.02
N SER A 164 -4.78 -0.22 13.05
CA SER A 164 -5.46 1.05 13.38
C SER A 164 -4.53 2.28 13.48
N GLY A 165 -3.23 2.06 13.72
CA GLY A 165 -2.24 3.12 13.76
C GLY A 165 -2.58 4.15 14.85
N LYS A 166 -2.58 5.43 14.48
CA LYS A 166 -2.90 6.53 15.42
C LYS A 166 -4.41 6.70 15.70
N GLY A 167 -5.22 5.67 15.46
CA GLY A 167 -6.66 5.65 15.73
C GLY A 167 -7.50 6.59 14.85
N TYR A 168 -7.00 7.06 13.70
CA TYR A 168 -7.69 8.09 12.92
C TYR A 168 -9.07 7.65 12.40
N LEU A 169 -9.17 6.41 11.91
CA LEU A 169 -10.43 5.79 11.47
C LEU A 169 -11.26 5.39 12.70
N SER A 170 -10.62 4.74 13.67
CA SER A 170 -11.23 4.15 14.85
C SER A 170 -11.94 5.20 15.73
N SER A 171 -11.28 6.31 16.07
CA SER A 171 -11.91 7.41 16.81
C SER A 171 -13.09 7.98 16.02
N HIS A 172 -12.93 8.26 14.72
CA HIS A 172 -13.99 8.85 13.88
C HIS A 172 -15.23 7.94 13.75
N LEU A 173 -15.05 6.63 13.64
CA LEU A 173 -16.15 5.65 13.68
C LEU A 173 -16.90 5.70 15.03
N SER A 174 -16.17 5.71 16.15
CA SER A 174 -16.78 5.75 17.48
C SER A 174 -17.46 7.09 17.83
N GLU A 175 -16.92 8.21 17.36
CA GLU A 175 -17.36 9.56 17.74
C GLU A 175 -18.43 10.14 16.81
N CYS A 176 -18.37 9.86 15.50
CA CYS A 176 -19.34 10.38 14.53
C CYS A 176 -20.50 9.42 14.25
N TYR A 177 -20.35 8.12 14.55
CA TYR A 177 -21.36 7.09 14.25
C TYR A 177 -21.70 6.18 15.45
N GLY A 178 -21.11 6.40 16.63
CA GLY A 178 -21.49 5.70 17.87
C GLY A 178 -21.06 4.23 17.97
N LEU A 179 -20.24 3.75 17.03
CA LEU A 179 -19.88 2.33 16.93
C LEU A 179 -18.87 1.90 18.00
N LYS A 180 -18.98 0.64 18.47
CA LYS A 180 -18.01 0.02 19.37
C LYS A 180 -16.79 -0.43 18.56
N VAL A 181 -15.65 0.23 18.72
CA VAL A 181 -14.42 -0.05 17.94
C VAL A 181 -13.31 -0.63 18.80
N ILE A 182 -12.74 -1.76 18.38
CA ILE A 182 -11.50 -2.32 18.91
C ILE A 182 -10.40 -2.07 17.88
N GLY A 183 -9.49 -1.14 18.14
CA GLY A 183 -8.37 -0.84 17.24
C GLY A 183 -7.13 -1.62 17.66
N ILE A 184 -6.57 -2.43 16.76
CA ILE A 184 -5.42 -3.28 17.04
C ILE A 184 -4.21 -2.77 16.26
N ASP A 185 -3.06 -2.64 16.93
CA ASP A 185 -1.77 -2.31 16.31
C ASP A 185 -0.65 -3.12 16.99
N ALA A 186 0.42 -3.44 16.27
CA ALA A 186 1.56 -4.17 16.83
C ALA A 186 2.51 -3.29 17.64
N SER A 187 2.41 -1.96 17.55
CA SER A 187 3.33 -1.02 18.22
C SER A 187 2.69 -0.35 19.43
N ASN A 188 3.15 -0.69 20.63
CA ASN A 188 2.62 -0.11 21.87
C ASN A 188 2.69 1.43 21.91
N THR A 189 3.75 2.03 21.35
CA THR A 189 3.90 3.49 21.23
C THR A 189 2.79 4.12 20.37
N VAL A 190 2.32 3.39 19.35
CA VAL A 190 1.25 3.80 18.46
C VAL A 190 -0.12 3.66 19.14
N THR A 191 -0.36 2.54 19.82
CA THR A 191 -1.55 2.29 20.67
C THR A 191 -1.73 3.38 21.74
N CYS A 192 -0.66 3.70 22.49
CA CYS A 192 -0.67 4.78 23.48
C CYS A 192 -1.02 6.12 22.82
N GLY A 193 -0.44 6.43 21.65
CA GLY A 193 -0.75 7.65 20.91
C GLY A 193 -2.20 7.75 20.41
N ALA A 194 -2.85 6.62 20.12
CA ALA A 194 -4.27 6.55 19.76
C ALA A 194 -5.19 6.80 20.98
N HIS A 195 -4.86 6.21 22.14
CA HIS A 195 -5.56 6.52 23.40
C HIS A 195 -5.46 8.01 23.75
N ASP A 196 -4.24 8.55 23.66
CA ASP A 196 -3.90 9.94 23.97
C ASP A 196 -4.62 10.93 23.03
N ARG A 197 -4.77 10.58 21.74
CA ARG A 197 -5.60 11.33 20.77
C ARG A 197 -7.08 11.30 21.17
N THR A 198 -7.63 10.12 21.47
CA THR A 198 -9.05 9.92 21.79
C THR A 198 -9.45 10.70 23.03
N GLN A 199 -8.64 10.65 24.09
CA GLN A 199 -8.89 11.42 25.31
C GLN A 199 -8.88 12.94 25.06
N LYS A 200 -8.02 13.44 24.16
CA LYS A 200 -7.98 14.86 23.74
C LYS A 200 -9.21 15.25 22.91
N LEU A 201 -9.70 14.35 22.06
CA LEU A 201 -10.83 14.59 21.17
C LEU A 201 -12.17 14.53 21.91
N GLN A 202 -12.38 13.55 22.79
CA GLN A 202 -13.49 13.54 23.76
C GLN A 202 -13.56 14.84 24.59
N LYS A 203 -12.42 15.34 25.08
CA LYS A 203 -12.31 16.62 25.82
C LYS A 203 -12.69 17.82 24.95
N PHE A 204 -12.40 17.79 23.65
CA PHE A 204 -12.79 18.83 22.69
C PHE A 204 -14.29 18.77 22.34
N LEU A 205 -14.82 17.59 22.04
CA LEU A 205 -16.25 17.39 21.75
C LEU A 205 -17.13 17.77 22.95
N SER A 206 -16.73 17.37 24.17
CA SER A 206 -17.37 17.80 25.42
C SER A 206 -17.41 19.33 25.59
N ARG A 207 -16.38 20.05 25.13
CA ARG A 207 -16.34 21.52 25.13
C ARG A 207 -17.26 22.09 24.04
N ARG A 208 -17.30 21.51 22.84
CA ARG A 208 -18.24 21.92 21.76
C ARG A 208 -19.70 21.73 22.15
N GLN A 209 -20.07 20.61 22.78
CA GLN A 209 -21.43 20.40 23.31
C GLN A 209 -21.78 21.46 24.37
N LYS A 210 -20.91 21.66 25.37
CA LYS A 210 -21.11 22.69 26.42
C LYS A 210 -21.11 24.14 25.90
N ALA A 211 -20.63 24.39 24.68
CA ALA A 211 -20.77 25.67 23.98
C ALA A 211 -22.08 25.76 23.16
N ARG A 212 -22.49 24.68 22.46
CA ARG A 212 -23.77 24.62 21.73
C ARG A 212 -24.96 24.78 22.67
N CYS A 213 -24.95 24.15 23.85
CA CYS A 213 -25.99 24.30 24.86
C CYS A 213 -26.10 25.73 25.46
N LYS A 214 -25.17 26.65 25.13
CA LYS A 214 -25.23 28.07 25.52
C LYS A 214 -25.69 29.01 24.39
N THR A 215 -25.88 28.50 23.17
CA THR A 215 -26.12 29.32 21.96
C THR A 215 -27.48 29.08 21.28
N GLY A 216 -28.36 28.28 21.91
CA GLY A 216 -29.81 28.28 21.64
C GLY A 216 -30.28 27.75 20.28
N THR A 217 -29.39 27.37 19.37
CA THR A 217 -29.71 26.97 18.00
C THR A 217 -29.67 25.45 17.82
N VAL A 218 -30.81 24.88 17.43
CA VAL A 218 -31.07 23.43 17.25
C VAL A 218 -31.91 23.25 15.98
N PRO A 219 -31.49 22.36 15.07
CA PRO A 219 -32.22 21.10 14.89
C PRO A 219 -31.50 19.92 15.55
N PRO A 220 -32.22 18.85 15.93
CA PRO A 220 -31.67 17.74 16.70
C PRO A 220 -30.81 16.81 15.84
N ILE A 221 -29.84 16.16 16.48
CA ILE A 221 -29.24 14.93 15.93
C ILE A 221 -30.27 13.83 16.18
N VAL A 222 -30.89 13.31 15.13
CA VAL A 222 -31.70 12.09 15.22
C VAL A 222 -30.74 10.91 15.39
N ILE A 223 -30.53 10.52 16.65
CA ILE A 223 -30.09 9.16 16.96
C ILE A 223 -31.28 8.25 16.63
N GLY A 224 -31.05 7.19 15.87
CA GLY A 224 -32.12 6.25 15.52
C GLY A 224 -32.59 5.47 16.73
N GLU A 225 -33.69 5.91 17.35
CA GLU A 225 -34.43 5.12 18.33
C GLU A 225 -35.10 3.92 17.65
N SER A 226 -35.46 2.89 18.43
CA SER A 226 -36.09 1.67 17.92
C SER A 226 -37.41 1.99 17.19
N ILE A 227 -37.65 1.32 16.06
CA ILE A 227 -38.93 1.40 15.36
C ILE A 227 -39.95 0.53 16.09
N ASP A 228 -40.43 1.03 17.22
CA ASP A 228 -41.62 0.52 17.89
C ASP A 228 -42.86 1.13 17.23
N ASN A 229 -43.76 0.24 16.82
CA ASN A 229 -44.77 0.52 15.81
C ASN A 229 -46.10 0.90 16.47
N GLU A 230 -46.56 2.16 16.38
CA GLU A 230 -47.98 2.45 16.61
C GLU A 230 -48.51 3.68 15.85
N THR A 231 -49.75 3.57 15.39
CA THR A 231 -50.40 4.55 14.49
C THR A 231 -51.21 5.61 15.22
N SER A 232 -50.91 6.88 14.97
CA SER A 232 -51.94 7.92 14.81
C SER A 232 -51.41 9.03 13.88
N GLY A 233 -52.30 9.65 13.10
CA GLY A 233 -51.91 10.60 12.06
C GLY A 233 -52.51 11.99 12.26
N MET A 234 -51.85 13.02 11.74
CA MET A 234 -52.39 14.37 11.66
C MET A 234 -51.96 15.04 10.35
N LYS A 235 -52.83 15.90 9.80
CA LYS A 235 -52.64 16.50 8.46
C LYS A 235 -51.59 17.61 8.47
N ILE A 236 -50.93 17.80 7.33
CA ILE A 236 -50.20 19.02 6.98
C ILE A 236 -50.93 19.67 5.80
N GLU A 237 -51.20 20.98 5.89
CA GLU A 237 -51.81 21.75 4.81
C GLU A 237 -50.73 22.27 3.83
N VAL A 238 -51.07 22.34 2.54
CA VAL A 238 -50.12 22.73 1.49
C VAL A 238 -50.29 24.21 1.16
N GLY A 239 -49.34 25.04 1.64
CA GLY A 239 -49.21 26.43 1.21
C GLY A 239 -48.37 26.54 -0.07
N THR A 240 -49.01 26.69 -1.22
CA THR A 240 -48.34 26.99 -2.50
C THR A 240 -48.06 28.49 -2.67
N ASN A 241 -46.94 28.87 -3.30
CA ASN A 241 -46.78 30.18 -3.95
C ASN A 241 -45.69 30.17 -5.04
N THR A 242 -45.82 31.09 -6.00
CA THR A 242 -45.04 31.24 -7.25
C THR A 242 -45.00 32.73 -7.65
N ILE A 243 -44.21 33.23 -8.62
CA ILE A 243 -43.39 32.54 -9.63
C ILE A 243 -41.87 32.72 -9.32
N ASP A 244 -40.94 33.36 -10.05
CA ASP A 244 -40.94 34.11 -11.33
C ASP A 244 -39.56 34.01 -12.02
N THR A 245 -39.40 34.53 -13.25
CA THR A 245 -38.34 34.09 -14.19
C THR A 245 -37.17 35.07 -14.46
N ASP A 246 -36.12 34.50 -15.07
CA ASP A 246 -35.09 35.09 -15.97
C ASP A 246 -33.99 36.03 -15.42
N GLY A 247 -32.78 35.90 -16.02
CA GLY A 247 -31.65 36.83 -15.86
C GLY A 247 -30.25 36.20 -16.02
N GLU A 248 -29.60 36.38 -17.17
CA GLU A 248 -28.15 36.15 -17.34
C GLU A 248 -27.33 37.38 -16.89
N SER A 249 -26.24 37.18 -16.14
CA SER A 249 -25.06 38.07 -16.16
C SER A 249 -23.87 37.48 -15.39
N ASP A 250 -22.65 37.63 -15.92
CA ASP A 250 -21.40 37.36 -15.20
C ASP A 250 -21.26 38.25 -13.94
N ILE A 251 -20.73 37.69 -12.84
CA ILE A 251 -20.28 38.48 -11.68
C ILE A 251 -18.85 38.11 -11.28
N HIS A 252 -18.03 39.14 -11.17
CA HIS A 252 -16.59 39.10 -10.90
C HIS A 252 -16.32 39.13 -9.39
N TRP A 253 -15.63 38.13 -8.83
CA TRP A 253 -15.37 38.05 -7.39
C TRP A 253 -14.17 38.89 -6.96
N THR A 254 -14.41 40.17 -6.66
CA THR A 254 -13.45 41.06 -5.99
C THR A 254 -13.40 40.79 -4.49
N THR A 255 -12.24 40.38 -3.96
CA THR A 255 -12.06 40.12 -2.52
C THR A 255 -11.65 41.38 -1.75
N GLU A 256 -12.59 42.02 -1.06
CA GLU A 256 -12.25 43.03 -0.05
C GLU A 256 -11.76 42.38 1.26
N SER A 257 -10.69 42.92 1.83
CA SER A 257 -10.10 42.42 3.08
C SER A 257 -10.56 43.24 4.28
N ALA A 258 -11.40 42.65 5.15
CA ALA A 258 -11.79 43.26 6.40
C ALA A 258 -10.61 43.29 7.40
N VAL A 259 -9.95 44.44 7.52
CA VAL A 259 -8.82 44.66 8.45
C VAL A 259 -9.34 44.88 9.87
N PHE A 260 -8.78 44.16 10.85
CA PHE A 260 -9.01 44.41 12.29
C PHE A 260 -7.69 44.66 13.01
N THR A 261 -7.57 45.78 13.73
CA THR A 261 -6.26 46.35 14.12
C THR A 261 -5.91 46.22 15.61
N GLY A 262 -4.85 45.46 15.91
CA GLY A 262 -4.11 45.49 17.19
C GLY A 262 -4.78 44.75 18.37
N LYS A 263 -4.06 44.37 19.44
CA LYS A 263 -2.62 44.42 19.77
C LYS A 263 -2.30 43.21 20.67
N GLY A 264 -1.10 42.63 20.74
CA GLY A 264 0.15 42.88 19.98
C GLY A 264 1.38 42.63 20.86
N CYS A 265 2.17 41.59 20.60
CA CYS A 265 3.45 41.30 21.27
C CYS A 265 4.41 40.58 20.30
N ASN A 266 5.73 40.72 20.50
CA ASN A 266 6.73 40.49 19.46
C ASN A 266 7.48 39.15 19.57
N SER A 267 7.50 38.37 18.49
CA SER A 267 8.68 37.64 18.01
C SER A 267 8.48 37.28 16.54
N VAL A 268 9.45 37.61 15.68
CA VAL A 268 9.34 37.44 14.22
C VAL A 268 10.41 36.46 13.75
N GLU A 269 10.01 35.27 13.34
CA GLU A 269 10.75 34.46 12.38
C GLU A 269 9.95 34.35 11.09
N ARG A 270 10.57 34.72 9.96
CA ARG A 270 9.96 34.60 8.62
C ARG A 270 10.07 33.16 8.14
N ILE A 271 8.96 32.42 8.12
CA ILE A 271 8.89 31.12 7.46
C ILE A 271 8.58 31.33 5.97
N ASN A 272 9.54 31.00 5.09
CA ASN A 272 9.31 31.03 3.64
C ASN A 272 8.25 30.01 3.22
N THR A 273 7.24 30.45 2.48
CA THR A 273 6.11 29.65 1.99
C THR A 273 6.43 28.84 0.73
N GLU A 274 7.61 28.21 0.67
CA GLU A 274 8.07 27.37 -0.46
C GLU A 274 8.50 25.95 -0.04
N LYS A 275 7.75 25.30 0.84
CA LYS A 275 7.97 23.88 1.22
C LYS A 275 6.68 23.07 1.33
N MET A 276 6.03 22.82 0.19
CA MET A 276 4.96 21.82 0.04
C MET A 276 5.28 20.79 -1.05
N ILE A 277 6.14 19.81 -0.72
CA ILE A 277 6.34 18.55 -1.46
C ILE A 277 6.80 17.46 -0.45
N ASP A 278 6.39 16.21 -0.67
CA ASP A 278 6.86 14.97 -0.02
C ASP A 278 6.90 14.90 1.52
N THR A 279 5.74 14.63 2.14
CA THR A 279 5.72 14.00 3.47
C THR A 279 6.09 12.51 3.35
N PRO A 280 7.16 12.02 4.02
CA PRO A 280 7.66 10.66 3.82
C PRO A 280 6.88 9.58 4.58
N ILE A 281 7.04 8.32 4.14
CA ILE A 281 6.72 7.13 4.93
C ILE A 281 7.58 7.14 6.20
N LEU A 282 6.94 7.04 7.37
CA LEU A 282 7.60 6.91 8.65
C LEU A 282 8.02 5.46 8.89
N ILE A 283 9.31 5.18 8.75
CA ILE A 283 9.95 4.03 9.40
C ILE A 283 10.30 4.47 10.84
N PRO A 284 9.83 3.79 11.89
CA PRO A 284 10.25 4.10 13.25
C PRO A 284 11.76 3.93 13.41
N LYS A 285 12.46 5.01 13.76
CA LYS A 285 13.74 4.90 14.46
C LYS A 285 13.42 4.74 15.94
N ASN A 286 13.98 3.70 16.57
CA ASN A 286 14.51 3.72 17.94
C ASN A 286 15.08 2.34 18.28
N ILE A 287 16.41 2.22 18.18
CA ILE A 287 17.19 1.27 18.98
C ILE A 287 18.33 2.11 19.55
N GLU A 288 18.24 2.43 20.84
CA GLU A 288 19.32 3.11 21.55
C GLU A 288 20.45 2.09 21.81
N ARG A 289 21.68 2.44 21.43
CA ARG A 289 22.85 1.59 21.69
C ARG A 289 23.43 1.95 23.05
N VAL A 290 23.16 1.12 24.04
CA VAL A 290 23.97 1.10 25.27
C VAL A 290 25.33 0.50 24.93
N PHE A 291 26.39 1.27 25.12
CA PHE A 291 27.77 0.78 25.05
C PHE A 291 28.28 0.49 26.47
N PRO A 292 28.74 -0.73 26.77
CA PRO A 292 29.69 -0.96 27.85
C PRO A 292 31.11 -0.62 27.37
N GLU A 293 31.82 0.22 28.11
CA GLU A 293 33.27 0.39 27.91
C GLU A 293 34.02 -0.88 28.38
N THR A 294 35.14 -1.22 27.74
CA THR A 294 36.13 -2.12 28.35
C THR A 294 37.53 -1.81 27.82
N THR A 295 38.52 -1.94 28.69
CA THR A 295 39.87 -1.36 28.52
C THR A 295 40.84 -2.25 27.74
N GLN A 296 41.92 -1.62 27.25
CA GLN A 296 43.00 -2.26 26.48
C GLN A 296 43.79 -3.30 27.30
N THR A 297 44.29 -4.36 26.66
CA THR A 297 45.67 -4.90 26.81
C THR A 297 45.92 -6.07 25.84
N GLY A 298 47.20 -6.39 25.55
CA GLY A 298 47.60 -7.65 24.90
C GLY A 298 48.15 -7.54 23.47
N ARG A 299 49.41 -7.97 23.26
CA ARG A 299 50.15 -7.92 21.98
C ARG A 299 49.88 -9.14 21.08
N PRO A 300 50.19 -9.07 19.76
CA PRO A 300 49.96 -10.14 18.80
C PRO A 300 51.10 -11.16 18.71
N LEU A 301 50.80 -12.32 18.10
CA LEU A 301 51.78 -13.23 17.50
C LEU A 301 51.27 -13.68 16.11
N GLN A 302 52.17 -13.71 15.12
CA GLN A 302 52.00 -14.41 13.85
C GLN A 302 52.86 -15.69 13.85
N PRO A 303 53.08 -16.37 12.71
CA PRO A 303 52.24 -17.45 12.22
C PRO A 303 53.00 -18.78 12.24
N ASN A 304 52.44 -19.84 11.65
CA ASN A 304 53.30 -20.88 11.08
C ASN A 304 52.67 -21.56 9.87
N GLU A 305 53.53 -22.07 9.00
CA GLU A 305 53.21 -22.50 7.63
C GLU A 305 52.97 -24.01 7.54
N ARG A 306 52.31 -24.45 6.46
CA ARG A 306 52.82 -25.55 5.63
C ARG A 306 52.15 -25.60 4.26
N GLN A 307 52.97 -25.86 3.25
CA GLN A 307 52.58 -26.12 1.87
C GLN A 307 52.45 -27.64 1.65
N ASN A 308 51.70 -28.06 0.63
CA ASN A 308 52.16 -29.08 -0.31
C ASN A 308 51.34 -29.04 -1.61
N THR A 309 51.82 -29.76 -2.64
CA THR A 309 51.49 -29.55 -4.05
C THR A 309 50.75 -30.74 -4.70
N ASP A 310 50.39 -30.56 -5.97
CA ASP A 310 50.02 -31.58 -6.97
C ASP A 310 48.63 -32.26 -6.81
N GLY A 311 47.90 -32.62 -7.87
CA GLY A 311 48.12 -32.30 -9.29
C GLY A 311 47.17 -33.06 -10.25
N VAL A 312 46.45 -32.31 -11.11
CA VAL A 312 45.76 -32.76 -12.34
C VAL A 312 44.68 -33.86 -12.24
N GLN A 313 43.41 -33.49 -12.45
CA GLN A 313 42.61 -33.95 -13.61
C GLN A 313 41.30 -33.14 -13.78
N VAL A 314 40.70 -33.22 -14.97
CA VAL A 314 39.45 -32.53 -15.35
C VAL A 314 38.27 -33.49 -15.16
N ASN A 315 37.14 -32.97 -14.65
CA ASN A 315 35.83 -33.61 -14.77
C ASN A 315 34.72 -32.55 -14.68
N ASP A 316 33.74 -32.63 -15.57
CA ASP A 316 32.54 -31.78 -15.50
C ASP A 316 31.61 -32.25 -14.37
N ASN A 317 31.18 -31.32 -13.48
CA ASN A 317 29.95 -31.34 -12.67
C ASN A 317 30.09 -30.39 -11.45
N MET A 318 29.56 -29.15 -11.48
CA MET A 318 29.33 -28.39 -10.23
C MET A 318 28.31 -27.23 -10.30
N GLU A 319 27.07 -27.47 -10.77
CA GLU A 319 25.93 -26.60 -10.43
C GLU A 319 25.28 -26.99 -9.09
N GLN A 320 26.06 -26.92 -8.01
CA GLN A 320 25.53 -26.90 -6.64
C GLN A 320 26.57 -26.37 -5.65
N HIS A 321 26.10 -25.81 -4.54
CA HIS A 321 26.90 -25.16 -3.48
C HIS A 321 27.74 -23.94 -3.88
N PHE A 322 27.13 -22.75 -3.84
CA PHE A 322 27.68 -21.63 -3.03
C PHE A 322 26.60 -20.70 -2.46
N ALA A 323 25.46 -21.28 -2.06
CA ALA A 323 24.41 -20.58 -1.33
C ALA A 323 24.75 -20.45 0.18
N ASN A 324 25.89 -19.83 0.51
CA ASN A 324 26.27 -19.43 1.86
C ASN A 324 27.40 -18.40 1.79
N GLY A 325 27.10 -17.13 2.03
CA GLY A 325 28.09 -16.08 1.74
C GLY A 325 27.81 -14.63 2.19
N LEU A 326 26.76 -14.33 2.97
CA LEU A 326 26.66 -13.06 3.71
C LEU A 326 25.60 -13.06 4.84
N ASN A 327 25.50 -14.16 5.59
CA ASN A 327 24.90 -14.15 6.92
C ASN A 327 25.93 -13.60 7.92
N THR A 328 26.16 -12.27 7.93
CA THR A 328 26.85 -11.62 9.05
C THR A 328 25.86 -11.45 10.19
N SER A 329 25.99 -12.32 11.20
CA SER A 329 25.14 -12.35 12.38
C SER A 329 25.06 -10.99 13.09
N CYS A 330 23.87 -10.41 13.12
CA CYS A 330 23.43 -9.86 14.39
C CYS A 330 23.17 -11.07 15.29
N SER A 331 23.86 -11.18 16.42
CA SER A 331 23.60 -12.17 17.46
C SER A 331 22.34 -11.80 18.26
N SER A 332 21.21 -11.69 17.55
CA SER A 332 19.90 -11.80 18.19
C SER A 332 19.81 -13.18 18.82
N THR A 333 19.74 -13.23 20.14
CA THR A 333 19.44 -14.45 20.90
C THR A 333 18.27 -15.16 20.23
N THR A 334 18.44 -16.42 19.85
CA THR A 334 17.34 -17.23 19.32
C THR A 334 16.35 -17.50 20.45
N ILE A 335 15.42 -16.56 20.61
CA ILE A 335 14.15 -16.74 21.32
C ILE A 335 13.56 -18.03 20.78
N SER A 336 13.52 -19.07 21.61
CA SER A 336 12.94 -20.35 21.23
C SER A 336 11.47 -20.17 20.85
N SER A 337 10.91 -21.10 20.06
CA SER A 337 9.46 -21.09 19.75
C SER A 337 8.61 -20.99 21.02
N CYS A 338 9.03 -21.67 22.09
CA CYS A 338 8.45 -21.59 23.43
C CYS A 338 8.51 -20.18 24.06
N GLU A 339 9.59 -19.42 23.87
CA GLU A 339 9.72 -18.05 24.39
C GLU A 339 8.93 -17.03 23.56
N ALA A 340 8.89 -17.16 22.23
CA ALA A 340 8.03 -16.34 21.38
C ALA A 340 6.54 -16.57 21.72
N GLN A 341 6.16 -17.83 21.95
CA GLN A 341 4.82 -18.22 22.38
C GLN A 341 4.51 -17.74 23.82
N ARG A 342 5.50 -17.72 24.72
CA ARG A 342 5.37 -17.10 26.06
C ARG A 342 5.17 -15.58 25.99
N MET A 343 5.93 -14.87 25.15
CA MET A 343 5.75 -13.43 24.94
C MET A 343 4.35 -13.13 24.39
N ASN A 344 3.92 -13.86 23.35
CA ASN A 344 2.56 -13.76 22.82
C ASN A 344 1.49 -14.00 23.91
N ASN A 345 1.69 -14.99 24.79
CA ASN A 345 0.76 -15.28 25.88
C ASN A 345 0.76 -14.21 27.00
N GLN A 346 1.90 -13.54 27.24
CA GLN A 346 1.98 -12.40 28.16
C GLN A 346 1.34 -11.14 27.58
N GLU A 347 1.50 -10.88 26.28
CA GLU A 347 0.75 -9.83 25.58
C GLU A 347 -0.75 -10.14 25.54
N LEU A 348 -1.13 -11.41 25.39
CA LEU A 348 -2.53 -11.88 25.47
C LEU A 348 -3.17 -11.47 26.79
N ALA A 349 -2.56 -11.84 27.92
CA ALA A 349 -3.08 -11.52 29.26
C ALA A 349 -3.20 -10.00 29.48
N ALA A 350 -2.15 -9.24 29.10
CA ALA A 350 -2.15 -7.80 29.22
C ALA A 350 -3.15 -7.12 28.24
N ALA A 351 -3.47 -7.73 27.10
CA ALA A 351 -4.55 -7.25 26.23
C ALA A 351 -5.92 -7.42 26.89
N THR A 352 -6.22 -8.63 27.40
CA THR A 352 -7.48 -8.95 28.09
C THR A 352 -7.74 -8.02 29.27
N GLU A 353 -6.74 -7.77 30.13
CA GLU A 353 -6.82 -6.85 31.27
C GLU A 353 -7.07 -5.38 30.89
N ARG A 354 -6.64 -4.95 29.69
CA ARG A 354 -6.86 -3.58 29.21
C ARG A 354 -8.27 -3.39 28.66
N THR A 355 -8.86 -4.40 28.01
CA THR A 355 -10.22 -4.31 27.46
C THR A 355 -11.32 -4.08 28.49
N THR A 356 -11.12 -4.47 29.76
CA THR A 356 -12.14 -4.34 30.82
C THR A 356 -12.21 -2.94 31.45
N ASN A 357 -11.26 -2.04 31.15
CA ASN A 357 -11.09 -0.74 31.83
C ASN A 357 -11.24 0.50 30.92
N VAL A 358 -11.61 0.35 29.64
CA VAL A 358 -11.75 1.51 28.74
C VAL A 358 -13.14 2.14 28.85
N ALA A 359 -13.23 3.28 29.51
CA ALA A 359 -14.43 4.12 29.53
C ALA A 359 -14.61 4.88 28.20
N GLY A 360 -15.09 4.20 27.16
CA GLY A 360 -15.41 4.80 25.86
C GLY A 360 -15.76 3.78 24.77
N LEU A 361 -16.28 4.27 23.65
CA LEU A 361 -16.66 3.44 22.50
C LEU A 361 -15.47 2.97 21.64
N PHE A 362 -14.26 3.49 21.87
CA PHE A 362 -13.05 3.06 21.16
C PHE A 362 -11.97 2.57 22.14
N SER A 363 -11.57 1.31 21.97
CA SER A 363 -10.56 0.59 22.74
C SER A 363 -9.32 0.28 21.87
N PRO A 364 -8.20 1.01 22.04
CA PRO A 364 -6.93 0.68 21.38
C PRO A 364 -6.19 -0.43 22.13
N VAL A 365 -5.71 -1.44 21.41
CA VAL A 365 -5.07 -2.67 21.91
C VAL A 365 -3.75 -2.91 21.18
N THR A 366 -2.70 -3.24 21.93
CA THR A 366 -1.41 -3.68 21.37
C THR A 366 -1.41 -5.20 21.18
N LEU A 367 -1.25 -5.68 19.95
CA LEU A 367 -1.16 -7.10 19.59
C LEU A 367 -0.59 -7.28 18.17
N GLN A 368 0.34 -8.20 17.98
CA GLN A 368 0.78 -8.65 16.65
C GLN A 368 -0.18 -9.72 16.08
N LEU A 369 -0.99 -9.34 15.09
CA LEU A 369 -1.93 -10.26 14.44
C LEU A 369 -1.24 -11.23 13.46
N THR A 370 -1.52 -12.52 13.62
CA THR A 370 -1.07 -13.63 12.75
C THR A 370 -2.27 -14.40 12.21
N HIS A 371 -2.04 -15.36 11.32
CA HIS A 371 -3.10 -16.28 10.87
C HIS A 371 -3.61 -17.25 11.97
N LYS A 372 -2.87 -17.38 13.08
CA LYS A 372 -3.21 -18.23 14.26
C LYS A 372 -3.92 -17.45 15.37
N THR A 373 -4.08 -16.14 15.24
CA THR A 373 -4.66 -15.27 16.28
C THR A 373 -6.16 -15.58 16.47
N ASN A 374 -6.51 -16.17 17.62
CA ASN A 374 -7.90 -16.41 18.02
C ASN A 374 -8.47 -15.18 18.73
N LEU A 375 -9.48 -14.54 18.12
CA LEU A 375 -10.11 -13.32 18.63
C LEU A 375 -11.10 -13.57 19.78
N GLU A 376 -11.69 -14.76 19.87
CA GLU A 376 -12.60 -15.13 20.97
C GLU A 376 -11.85 -15.25 22.31
N GLN A 377 -10.63 -15.80 22.27
CA GLN A 377 -9.75 -15.92 23.43
C GLN A 377 -9.20 -14.57 23.89
N LEU A 378 -8.95 -13.65 22.95
CA LEU A 378 -8.54 -12.28 23.25
C LEU A 378 -9.69 -11.43 23.79
N PHE A 379 -10.88 -11.61 23.22
CA PHE A 379 -12.06 -10.79 23.49
C PHE A 379 -13.25 -11.71 23.85
N PRO A 380 -13.38 -12.15 25.12
CA PRO A 380 -14.47 -13.03 25.55
C PRO A 380 -15.88 -12.44 25.40
N ALA A 381 -15.99 -11.14 25.09
CA ALA A 381 -17.22 -10.44 24.73
C ALA A 381 -17.17 -9.89 23.28
N LEU A 382 -16.61 -10.68 22.37
CA LEU A 382 -16.65 -10.46 20.92
C LEU A 382 -18.09 -10.59 20.42
N GLU A 383 -18.60 -9.54 19.78
CA GLU A 383 -19.93 -9.53 19.15
C GLU A 383 -19.81 -9.83 17.65
N ASP A 384 -20.94 -10.07 16.98
CA ASP A 384 -21.00 -10.04 15.52
C ASP A 384 -20.48 -8.67 15.01
N SER A 385 -19.36 -8.70 14.27
CA SER A 385 -18.48 -7.56 14.01
C SER A 385 -18.08 -7.40 12.54
N VAL A 386 -17.71 -6.18 12.16
CA VAL A 386 -16.98 -5.88 10.91
C VAL A 386 -15.47 -5.91 11.18
N LEU A 387 -14.72 -6.70 10.42
CA LEU A 387 -13.25 -6.59 10.38
C LEU A 387 -12.83 -5.53 9.36
N VAL A 388 -11.96 -4.61 9.76
CA VAL A 388 -11.50 -3.49 8.93
C VAL A 388 -9.98 -3.42 8.95
N GLY A 389 -9.38 -2.93 7.87
CA GLY A 389 -7.96 -2.59 7.86
C GLY A 389 -7.64 -1.55 6.78
N LEU A 390 -6.99 -0.45 7.18
CA LEU A 390 -6.58 0.64 6.30
C LEU A 390 -5.05 0.67 6.16
N HIS A 391 -4.55 0.48 4.94
CA HIS A 391 -3.12 0.31 4.62
C HIS A 391 -2.50 -0.92 5.28
N THR A 392 -3.09 -2.09 5.04
CA THR A 392 -2.61 -3.36 5.56
C THR A 392 -1.32 -3.79 4.83
N CYS A 393 -0.19 -3.67 5.54
CA CYS A 393 1.14 -3.88 4.99
C CYS A 393 1.47 -5.37 4.78
N GLY A 394 1.90 -5.73 3.57
CA GLY A 394 2.40 -7.08 3.26
C GLY A 394 1.46 -8.19 3.72
N ASN A 395 2.00 -9.16 4.47
CA ASN A 395 1.26 -10.32 4.98
C ASN A 395 0.11 -9.96 5.94
N LEU A 396 0.06 -8.75 6.52
CA LEU A 396 -1.09 -8.35 7.33
C LEU A 396 -2.37 -8.34 6.48
N GLY A 397 -2.26 -7.88 5.23
CA GLY A 397 -3.40 -7.81 4.31
C GLY A 397 -3.91 -9.16 3.82
N SER A 398 -3.12 -10.24 3.92
CA SER A 398 -3.55 -11.63 3.68
C SER A 398 -4.02 -12.32 4.97
N ASN A 399 -3.34 -12.07 6.09
CA ASN A 399 -3.71 -12.66 7.38
C ASN A 399 -5.05 -12.13 7.91
N ILE A 400 -5.42 -10.89 7.59
CA ILE A 400 -6.78 -10.35 7.81
C ILE A 400 -7.86 -11.17 7.09
N LEU A 401 -7.59 -11.67 5.87
CA LEU A 401 -8.56 -12.53 5.16
C LEU A 401 -8.69 -13.90 5.83
N ARG A 402 -7.57 -14.45 6.31
CA ARG A 402 -7.53 -15.73 7.06
C ARG A 402 -8.28 -15.61 8.37
N VAL A 403 -7.99 -14.58 9.17
CA VAL A 403 -8.69 -14.28 10.43
C VAL A 403 -10.17 -14.02 10.19
N PHE A 404 -10.55 -13.26 9.15
CA PHE A 404 -11.95 -13.09 8.74
C PHE A 404 -12.64 -14.43 8.51
N LEU A 405 -12.06 -15.33 7.71
CA LEU A 405 -12.67 -16.63 7.42
C LEU A 405 -12.80 -17.51 8.67
N CYS A 406 -11.74 -17.62 9.48
CA CYS A 406 -11.69 -18.51 10.64
C CYS A 406 -12.70 -18.22 11.77
N HIS A 407 -13.17 -16.97 11.92
CA HIS A 407 -14.07 -16.59 13.02
C HIS A 407 -15.51 -16.40 12.52
N LYS A 408 -16.50 -16.98 13.20
CA LYS A 408 -17.91 -16.87 12.78
C LYS A 408 -18.51 -15.48 13.03
N GLN A 409 -18.09 -14.84 14.12
CA GLN A 409 -18.49 -13.51 14.57
C GLN A 409 -18.01 -12.41 13.62
N LEU A 410 -17.01 -12.67 12.77
CA LEU A 410 -16.60 -11.72 11.74
C LEU A 410 -17.54 -11.84 10.54
N ARG A 411 -18.59 -11.02 10.57
CA ARG A 411 -19.72 -11.05 9.64
C ARG A 411 -19.48 -10.27 8.36
N ALA A 412 -18.67 -9.23 8.43
CA ALA A 412 -18.27 -8.45 7.27
C ALA A 412 -16.79 -8.03 7.33
N LEU A 413 -16.26 -7.61 6.20
CA LEU A 413 -14.87 -7.27 5.97
C LEU A 413 -14.75 -6.03 5.06
N SER A 414 -13.83 -5.11 5.39
CA SER A 414 -13.35 -4.08 4.47
C SER A 414 -11.84 -3.85 4.62
N ASN A 415 -11.05 -4.32 3.66
CA ASN A 415 -9.59 -4.39 3.73
C ASN A 415 -8.91 -3.65 2.56
N VAL A 416 -8.12 -2.62 2.87
CA VAL A 416 -7.30 -1.85 1.90
C VAL A 416 -5.82 -2.21 2.11
N GLY A 417 -5.27 -3.03 1.22
CA GLY A 417 -3.84 -3.40 1.20
C GLY A 417 -2.95 -2.32 0.58
N CYS A 418 -1.66 -2.30 0.93
CA CYS A 418 -0.76 -1.22 0.46
C CYS A 418 0.67 -1.61 0.03
N CYS A 419 1.39 -2.37 0.87
CA CYS A 419 2.82 -2.61 0.71
C CYS A 419 3.09 -3.99 0.11
N TYR A 420 2.73 -4.18 -1.17
CA TYR A 420 2.87 -5.49 -1.85
C TYR A 420 4.32 -5.98 -1.95
N HIS A 421 5.29 -5.06 -1.95
CA HIS A 421 6.73 -5.36 -1.84
C HIS A 421 7.11 -6.11 -0.54
N LEU A 422 6.25 -6.11 0.48
CA LEU A 422 6.42 -6.85 1.75
C LEU A 422 5.63 -8.16 1.80
N LEU A 423 5.00 -8.62 0.71
CA LEU A 423 4.39 -9.95 0.67
C LEU A 423 5.47 -11.02 0.61
N THR A 424 5.42 -12.02 1.49
CA THR A 424 6.21 -13.24 1.34
C THR A 424 5.58 -14.16 0.29
N GLU A 425 6.42 -14.96 -0.36
CA GLU A 425 6.02 -15.99 -1.32
C GLU A 425 6.73 -17.28 -0.90
N THR A 426 5.99 -18.39 -0.81
CA THR A 426 6.57 -19.71 -0.52
C THR A 426 6.82 -20.47 -1.82
N SER A 427 7.97 -21.12 -1.92
CA SER A 427 8.21 -22.13 -2.96
C SER A 427 7.13 -23.22 -2.89
N PRO A 428 6.59 -23.73 -4.01
CA PRO A 428 5.59 -24.80 -4.03
C PRO A 428 6.02 -26.12 -3.35
N LEU A 429 7.29 -26.27 -3.00
CA LEU A 429 7.89 -27.48 -2.42
C LEU A 429 8.08 -27.40 -0.89
N GLY A 430 7.77 -26.26 -0.24
CA GLY A 430 7.96 -26.06 1.20
C GLY A 430 6.69 -26.29 2.02
N ALA A 431 6.34 -27.56 2.29
CA ALA A 431 5.15 -27.91 3.08
C ALA A 431 5.25 -27.54 4.58
N ASP A 432 6.48 -27.40 5.10
CA ASP A 432 6.77 -27.27 6.54
C ASP A 432 6.87 -25.82 7.05
N ALA A 433 6.35 -24.84 6.30
CA ALA A 433 6.42 -23.42 6.68
C ALA A 433 5.39 -23.08 7.79
N GLU A 434 5.86 -22.69 8.98
CA GLU A 434 5.00 -22.39 10.13
C GLU A 434 4.05 -21.17 9.96
N ASP A 435 4.28 -20.30 8.97
CA ASP A 435 3.43 -19.16 8.61
C ASP A 435 3.18 -19.15 7.09
N PRO A 436 1.92 -19.13 6.62
CA PRO A 436 1.57 -19.18 5.21
C PRO A 436 1.88 -17.85 4.51
N CYS A 437 2.32 -17.93 3.26
CA CYS A 437 2.75 -16.80 2.44
C CYS A 437 1.73 -15.65 2.32
N GLY A 438 2.22 -14.46 1.95
CA GLY A 438 1.39 -13.32 1.60
C GLY A 438 0.71 -13.45 0.23
N PHE A 439 1.33 -14.23 -0.67
CA PHE A 439 0.85 -14.57 -2.01
C PHE A 439 1.56 -15.85 -2.52
N PRO A 440 0.91 -16.69 -3.36
CA PRO A 440 -0.51 -16.69 -3.67
C PRO A 440 -1.34 -17.32 -2.55
N MET A 441 -2.64 -17.04 -2.55
CA MET A 441 -3.62 -17.53 -1.57
C MET A 441 -4.61 -18.52 -2.19
N SER A 442 -4.97 -18.33 -3.47
CA SER A 442 -5.95 -19.16 -4.18
C SER A 442 -5.40 -20.53 -4.55
N GLN A 443 -6.27 -21.54 -4.50
CA GLN A 443 -5.95 -22.91 -4.92
C GLN A 443 -5.53 -22.98 -6.39
N PHE A 444 -5.99 -22.04 -7.23
CA PHE A 444 -5.54 -21.95 -8.62
C PHE A 444 -4.09 -21.47 -8.74
N LEU A 445 -3.74 -20.29 -8.17
CA LEU A 445 -2.39 -19.77 -8.34
C LEU A 445 -1.34 -20.63 -7.63
N LEU A 446 -1.66 -21.17 -6.44
CA LEU A 446 -0.82 -22.15 -5.75
C LEU A 446 -0.46 -23.34 -6.65
N LYS A 447 -1.46 -23.97 -7.29
CA LYS A 447 -1.25 -25.10 -8.21
C LYS A 447 -0.56 -24.72 -9.52
N SER A 448 -0.66 -23.45 -9.94
CA SER A 448 0.01 -22.94 -11.15
C SER A 448 1.50 -22.59 -10.94
N GLY A 449 1.98 -22.58 -9.69
CA GLY A 449 3.34 -22.15 -9.34
C GLY A 449 3.66 -20.69 -9.68
N PHE A 450 2.66 -19.84 -9.91
CA PHE A 450 2.87 -18.46 -10.34
C PHE A 450 3.43 -17.60 -9.20
N MET A 451 4.66 -17.11 -9.37
CA MET A 451 5.36 -16.21 -8.45
C MET A 451 5.52 -14.82 -9.09
N LEU A 452 5.26 -13.77 -8.31
CA LEU A 452 5.56 -12.38 -8.64
C LEU A 452 7.07 -12.16 -8.56
N GLY A 453 7.68 -12.57 -7.45
CA GLY A 453 9.07 -12.21 -7.14
C GLY A 453 9.25 -10.72 -6.83
N ARG A 454 10.50 -10.31 -6.58
CA ARG A 454 10.81 -8.98 -6.03
C ARG A 454 10.34 -7.82 -6.91
N ASN A 455 10.62 -7.87 -8.21
CA ASN A 455 10.48 -6.68 -9.07
C ASN A 455 9.03 -6.46 -9.53
N MET A 456 8.24 -7.52 -9.69
CA MET A 456 6.79 -7.40 -9.85
C MET A 456 6.12 -6.82 -8.59
N LYS A 457 6.47 -7.31 -7.38
CA LYS A 457 5.91 -6.76 -6.12
C LYS A 457 6.31 -5.30 -5.86
N MET A 458 7.48 -4.87 -6.34
CA MET A 458 7.86 -3.44 -6.37
C MET A 458 7.08 -2.66 -7.45
N THR A 459 6.80 -3.27 -8.61
CA THR A 459 6.04 -2.63 -9.69
C THR A 459 4.56 -2.43 -9.32
N ALA A 460 3.94 -3.39 -8.62
CA ALA A 460 2.64 -3.22 -7.97
C ALA A 460 2.61 -2.07 -6.93
N CYS A 461 3.79 -1.58 -6.50
CA CYS A 461 3.88 -0.44 -5.60
C CYS A 461 3.98 0.93 -6.30
N LEU A 462 3.96 0.99 -7.64
CA LEU A 462 3.88 2.26 -8.39
C LEU A 462 2.48 2.90 -8.27
N ALA A 463 2.33 4.08 -8.91
CA ALA A 463 1.13 4.91 -8.88
C ALA A 463 1.01 5.69 -10.21
N PRO A 464 0.44 5.07 -11.27
CA PRO A 464 0.49 5.63 -12.62
C PRO A 464 -0.24 6.98 -12.75
N GLU A 465 -1.30 7.23 -12.00
CA GLU A 465 -2.07 8.49 -12.01
C GLU A 465 -1.27 9.64 -11.38
N ARG A 466 -0.37 9.32 -10.44
CA ARG A 466 0.62 10.28 -9.93
C ARG A 466 1.76 10.47 -10.91
N ALA A 467 2.20 9.42 -11.62
CA ALA A 467 3.23 9.52 -12.64
C ALA A 467 2.79 10.42 -13.80
N ALA A 468 1.58 10.22 -14.32
CA ALA A 468 0.97 11.05 -15.37
C ALA A 468 0.84 12.53 -14.96
N ARG A 469 0.61 12.81 -13.66
CA ARG A 469 0.57 14.17 -13.09
C ARG A 469 1.96 14.70 -12.67
N GLY A 470 3.06 14.09 -13.12
CA GLY A 470 4.44 14.53 -12.85
C GLY A 470 4.94 14.32 -11.41
N LYS A 471 4.21 13.55 -10.59
CA LYS A 471 4.44 13.39 -9.13
C LYS A 471 4.73 11.94 -8.70
N GLY A 472 5.02 11.04 -9.65
CA GLY A 472 5.04 9.59 -9.39
C GLY A 472 6.34 8.82 -9.73
N LEU A 473 7.16 9.30 -10.68
CA LEU A 473 8.38 8.59 -11.10
C LEU A 473 9.63 9.44 -10.79
N PRO A 474 10.54 8.98 -9.93
CA PRO A 474 11.75 9.72 -9.55
C PRO A 474 12.86 9.55 -10.60
N ASN A 475 12.55 9.83 -11.87
CA ASN A 475 13.39 9.52 -13.04
C ASN A 475 14.84 10.02 -12.90
N GLU A 476 15.04 11.25 -12.42
CA GLU A 476 16.38 11.80 -12.14
C GLU A 476 17.18 10.94 -11.13
N SER A 477 16.54 10.46 -10.06
CA SER A 477 17.22 9.62 -9.07
C SER A 477 17.50 8.20 -9.58
N LEU A 478 16.63 7.67 -10.46
CA LEU A 478 16.86 6.39 -11.14
C LEU A 478 17.98 6.52 -12.17
N PHE A 479 18.02 7.61 -12.93
CA PHE A 479 19.04 7.92 -13.93
C PHE A 479 20.43 8.03 -13.28
N ARG A 480 20.57 8.89 -12.26
CA ARG A 480 21.83 9.02 -11.52
C ARG A 480 22.31 7.67 -10.96
N TRP A 481 21.39 6.85 -10.44
CA TRP A 481 21.78 5.51 -9.95
C TRP A 481 22.21 4.58 -11.10
N ALA A 482 21.47 4.55 -12.22
CA ALA A 482 21.78 3.68 -13.34
C ALA A 482 23.15 3.99 -13.96
N VAL A 483 23.54 5.26 -14.07
CA VAL A 483 24.89 5.65 -14.50
C VAL A 483 25.94 5.34 -13.43
N LEU A 484 25.63 5.53 -12.14
CA LEU A 484 26.51 5.12 -11.05
C LEU A 484 26.82 3.60 -11.07
N GLN A 485 25.85 2.74 -11.40
CA GLN A 485 26.09 1.30 -11.52
C GLN A 485 27.01 0.95 -12.70
N VAL A 486 26.95 1.70 -13.80
CA VAL A 486 27.94 1.59 -14.89
C VAL A 486 29.34 1.94 -14.38
N ILE A 487 29.50 3.04 -13.64
CA ILE A 487 30.79 3.43 -13.05
C ILE A 487 31.32 2.36 -12.07
N ILE A 488 30.46 1.80 -11.21
CA ILE A 488 30.83 0.74 -10.25
C ILE A 488 31.29 -0.54 -10.97
N ARG A 489 30.60 -0.93 -12.05
CA ARG A 489 31.00 -2.07 -12.89
C ARG A 489 32.33 -1.80 -13.59
N ASP A 490 32.50 -0.62 -14.20
CA ASP A 490 33.56 -0.34 -15.17
C ASP A 490 34.89 0.12 -14.53
N ARG A 491 34.85 0.84 -13.41
CA ARG A 491 36.05 1.23 -12.65
C ARG A 491 36.35 0.27 -11.50
N PHE A 492 35.35 -0.06 -10.67
CA PHE A 492 35.55 -0.82 -9.44
C PHE A 492 35.43 -2.34 -9.60
N LYS A 493 35.02 -2.83 -10.78
CA LYS A 493 34.79 -4.27 -11.09
C LYS A 493 33.83 -4.97 -10.13
N HIS A 494 33.01 -4.21 -9.41
CA HIS A 494 32.02 -4.74 -8.46
C HIS A 494 30.71 -5.03 -9.21
N VAL A 495 30.31 -6.30 -9.24
CA VAL A 495 29.21 -6.78 -10.10
C VAL A 495 27.82 -6.41 -9.55
N SER A 496 27.69 -6.17 -8.24
CA SER A 496 26.43 -5.72 -7.63
C SER A 496 26.69 -4.99 -6.31
N THR A 497 26.05 -3.83 -6.11
CA THR A 497 25.90 -3.22 -4.79
C THR A 497 24.45 -3.33 -4.31
N THR A 498 24.18 -4.36 -3.51
CA THR A 498 22.89 -4.54 -2.80
C THR A 498 22.65 -3.49 -1.71
N GLN A 499 23.69 -2.70 -1.41
CA GLN A 499 23.75 -1.71 -0.34
C GLN A 499 23.01 -0.41 -0.73
N HIS A 500 21.90 -0.15 -0.03
CA HIS A 500 20.98 0.93 -0.38
C HIS A 500 21.40 2.29 0.20
N ILE A 501 22.15 3.09 -0.58
CA ILE A 501 22.59 4.45 -0.17
C ILE A 501 21.44 5.44 0.12
N GLY A 502 20.22 5.14 -0.34
CA GLY A 502 19.01 5.89 0.02
C GLY A 502 18.91 7.29 -0.59
N LYS A 503 18.33 8.25 0.15
CA LYS A 503 18.05 9.62 -0.33
C LYS A 503 19.32 10.49 -0.42
N VAL A 504 20.29 10.07 -1.23
CA VAL A 504 21.51 10.86 -1.53
C VAL A 504 21.23 11.93 -2.58
N CYS A 505 20.38 11.65 -3.58
CA CYS A 505 19.95 12.62 -4.61
C CYS A 505 19.37 13.89 -3.96
N ASN A 506 18.46 13.74 -3.01
CA ASN A 506 17.86 14.86 -2.24
C ASN A 506 18.86 15.65 -1.37
N LYS A 507 20.15 15.27 -1.35
CA LYS A 507 21.24 15.90 -0.59
C LYS A 507 22.40 16.36 -1.49
N THR A 508 22.26 16.29 -2.81
CA THR A 508 23.35 16.52 -3.79
C THR A 508 22.81 17.19 -5.07
N ALA A 509 23.25 18.41 -5.36
CA ALA A 509 22.76 19.16 -6.52
C ALA A 509 23.22 18.53 -7.85
N SER A 510 24.52 18.28 -8.01
CA SER A 510 25.13 17.70 -9.21
C SER A 510 25.23 16.17 -9.16
N PHE A 511 25.36 15.55 -10.34
CA PHE A 511 25.70 14.12 -10.47
C PHE A 511 27.07 13.81 -9.85
N LEU A 512 28.07 14.69 -10.06
CA LEU A 512 29.40 14.56 -9.46
C LEU A 512 29.34 14.44 -7.92
N GLY A 513 28.63 15.36 -7.27
CA GLY A 513 28.44 15.34 -5.81
C GLY A 513 27.62 14.14 -5.33
N TYR A 514 26.71 13.63 -6.17
CA TYR A 514 25.98 12.37 -5.92
C TYR A 514 26.94 11.17 -5.94
N CYS A 515 27.78 11.03 -6.97
CA CYS A 515 28.74 9.94 -7.11
C CYS A 515 29.79 9.93 -5.99
N ARG A 516 30.49 11.05 -5.75
CA ARG A 516 31.46 11.21 -4.65
C ARG A 516 30.87 10.74 -3.30
N LYS A 517 29.62 11.15 -3.02
CA LYS A 517 28.90 10.78 -1.79
C LYS A 517 28.41 9.32 -1.78
N ALA A 518 28.11 8.75 -2.94
CA ALA A 518 27.75 7.35 -3.08
C ALA A 518 28.94 6.43 -2.85
N PHE A 519 30.12 6.72 -3.41
CA PHE A 519 31.33 5.92 -3.23
C PHE A 519 31.71 5.79 -1.75
N VAL A 520 31.75 6.90 -1.02
CA VAL A 520 31.98 6.93 0.45
C VAL A 520 30.95 6.11 1.22
N LEU A 521 29.67 6.13 0.83
CA LEU A 521 28.60 5.34 1.46
C LEU A 521 28.63 3.85 1.10
N LEU A 522 29.32 3.48 0.03
CA LEU A 522 29.53 2.11 -0.43
C LEU A 522 30.89 1.53 0.00
N GLY A 523 31.74 2.31 0.68
CA GLY A 523 33.10 1.91 1.03
C GLY A 523 34.05 1.79 -0.17
N LEU A 524 33.73 2.45 -1.28
CA LEU A 524 34.53 2.45 -2.51
C LEU A 524 35.59 3.56 -2.45
N ASP A 525 36.81 3.21 -2.87
CA ASP A 525 37.96 4.12 -2.97
C ASP A 525 37.79 5.13 -4.11
N ASP A 526 37.21 6.29 -3.81
CA ASP A 526 36.85 7.26 -4.83
C ASP A 526 38.05 7.94 -5.51
N SER A 527 39.28 7.72 -5.03
CA SER A 527 40.50 8.16 -5.72
C SER A 527 40.74 7.47 -7.07
N GLN A 528 40.09 6.33 -7.32
CA GLN A 528 40.23 5.53 -8.55
C GLN A 528 39.50 6.12 -9.78
N ILE A 529 38.85 7.27 -9.64
CA ILE A 529 38.12 7.95 -10.72
C ILE A 529 38.24 9.48 -10.57
N SER A 530 38.49 10.20 -11.67
CA SER A 530 38.54 11.67 -11.70
C SER A 530 37.15 12.31 -11.74
N ASP A 531 37.06 13.60 -11.42
CA ASP A 531 35.80 14.36 -11.58
C ASP A 531 35.40 14.51 -13.06
N ASP A 532 36.41 14.60 -13.96
CA ASP A 532 36.21 14.61 -15.41
C ASP A 532 35.66 13.27 -15.92
N ASP A 533 36.18 12.14 -15.44
CA ASP A 533 35.66 10.80 -15.76
C ASP A 533 34.18 10.67 -15.36
N ILE A 534 33.84 11.06 -14.11
CA ILE A 534 32.45 11.02 -13.63
C ILE A 534 31.54 11.87 -14.53
N THR A 535 32.03 13.02 -14.99
CA THR A 535 31.30 13.91 -15.91
C THR A 535 31.16 13.28 -17.31
N ALA A 536 32.19 12.62 -17.84
CA ALA A 536 32.12 11.89 -19.10
C ALA A 536 31.12 10.71 -19.06
N TYR A 537 31.02 9.99 -17.94
CA TYR A 537 29.97 8.99 -17.72
C TYR A 537 28.56 9.61 -17.65
N HIS A 538 28.41 10.81 -17.09
CA HIS A 538 27.13 11.52 -17.13
C HIS A 538 26.73 11.86 -18.57
N ASP A 539 27.60 12.54 -19.30
CA ASP A 539 27.27 13.17 -20.58
C ASP A 539 27.12 12.14 -21.72
N SER A 540 27.81 11.00 -21.62
CA SER A 540 27.60 9.87 -22.54
C SER A 540 26.26 9.13 -22.34
N TYR A 541 25.67 9.19 -21.14
CA TYR A 541 24.38 8.55 -20.83
C TYR A 541 23.20 9.54 -20.78
N ALA A 542 23.43 10.85 -20.64
CA ALA A 542 22.37 11.86 -20.61
C ALA A 542 21.44 11.84 -21.84
N PRO A 543 21.91 11.66 -23.09
CA PRO A 543 21.03 11.48 -24.27
C PRO A 543 20.11 10.26 -24.15
N ARG A 544 20.53 9.23 -23.40
CA ARG A 544 19.83 7.96 -23.21
C ARG A 544 18.81 7.98 -22.07
N ALA A 545 18.72 9.08 -21.30
CA ALA A 545 17.80 9.20 -20.16
C ALA A 545 16.32 8.92 -20.52
N HIS A 546 15.91 9.21 -21.76
CA HIS A 546 14.56 8.89 -22.23
C HIS A 546 14.31 7.40 -22.44
N GLU A 547 15.32 6.56 -22.69
CA GLU A 547 15.17 5.10 -22.71
C GLU A 547 14.70 4.59 -21.34
N LEU A 548 15.33 5.09 -20.27
CA LEU A 548 14.99 4.75 -18.90
C LEU A 548 13.64 5.34 -18.48
N GLU A 549 13.30 6.56 -18.89
CA GLU A 549 11.97 7.15 -18.70
C GLU A 549 10.88 6.30 -19.38
N ALA A 550 11.07 5.94 -20.64
CA ALA A 550 10.14 5.11 -21.41
C ALA A 550 9.93 3.74 -20.75
N PHE A 551 11.01 3.06 -20.35
CA PHE A 551 10.94 1.74 -19.72
C PHE A 551 10.27 1.78 -18.34
N ASN A 552 10.53 2.81 -17.53
CA ASN A 552 9.81 3.01 -16.26
C ASN A 552 8.33 3.40 -16.49
N THR A 553 8.00 4.03 -17.61
CA THR A 553 6.61 4.34 -17.99
C THR A 553 5.86 3.08 -18.40
N LEU A 554 6.48 2.16 -19.15
CA LEU A 554 5.91 0.83 -19.44
C LEU A 554 5.64 0.03 -18.15
N LYS A 555 6.56 0.04 -17.19
CA LYS A 555 6.34 -0.56 -15.85
C LYS A 555 5.19 0.10 -15.09
N ALA A 556 5.06 1.42 -15.15
CA ALA A 556 3.96 2.14 -14.51
C ALA A 556 2.60 1.73 -15.11
N ALA A 557 2.51 1.53 -16.42
CA ALA A 557 1.31 1.03 -17.09
C ALA A 557 0.96 -0.42 -16.68
N LEU A 558 1.95 -1.27 -16.43
CA LEU A 558 1.74 -2.63 -15.92
C LEU A 558 1.39 -2.70 -14.43
N SER A 559 1.62 -1.64 -13.64
CA SER A 559 1.39 -1.61 -12.19
C SER A 559 -0.01 -2.11 -11.77
N PRO A 560 -1.12 -1.64 -12.39
CA PRO A 560 -2.47 -2.09 -12.02
C PRO A 560 -2.78 -3.52 -12.47
N CYS A 561 -2.01 -4.10 -13.41
CA CYS A 561 -2.10 -5.52 -13.77
C CYS A 561 -1.52 -6.41 -12.66
N VAL A 562 -0.39 -5.97 -12.08
CA VAL A 562 0.23 -6.69 -10.96
C VAL A 562 -0.59 -6.53 -9.67
N GLU A 563 -1.25 -5.38 -9.46
CA GLU A 563 -2.28 -5.28 -8.41
C GLU A 563 -3.47 -6.20 -8.72
N ALA A 564 -3.96 -6.25 -9.97
CA ALA A 564 -5.12 -7.06 -10.35
C ALA A 564 -4.96 -8.55 -10.00
N ILE A 565 -3.82 -9.18 -10.32
CA ILE A 565 -3.60 -10.59 -9.97
C ILE A 565 -3.57 -10.82 -8.45
N ILE A 566 -3.05 -9.88 -7.66
CA ILE A 566 -3.05 -9.96 -6.18
C ILE A 566 -4.48 -9.87 -5.64
N PHE A 567 -5.32 -9.00 -6.20
CA PHE A 567 -6.71 -8.84 -5.76
C PHE A 567 -7.61 -9.99 -6.23
N LEU A 568 -7.44 -10.51 -7.44
CA LEU A 568 -8.17 -11.68 -7.94
C LEU A 568 -7.78 -12.97 -7.20
N ASP A 569 -6.52 -13.12 -6.82
CA ASP A 569 -6.05 -14.24 -5.99
C ASP A 569 -6.73 -14.26 -4.63
N ARG A 570 -6.78 -13.09 -3.98
CA ARG A 570 -7.48 -12.88 -2.70
C ARG A 570 -8.99 -13.07 -2.80
N LEU A 571 -9.60 -12.64 -3.91
CA LEU A 571 -11.02 -12.80 -4.20
C LEU A 571 -11.37 -14.29 -4.42
N SER A 572 -10.58 -15.02 -5.23
CA SER A 572 -10.75 -16.47 -5.42
C SER A 572 -10.57 -17.20 -4.09
N PHE A 573 -9.55 -16.85 -3.29
CA PHE A 573 -9.34 -17.44 -1.97
C PHE A 573 -10.52 -17.25 -1.01
N LEU A 574 -11.18 -16.09 -1.00
CA LEU A 574 -12.37 -15.85 -0.17
C LEU A 574 -13.59 -16.68 -0.61
N LEU A 575 -13.78 -16.85 -1.92
CA LEU A 575 -14.95 -17.50 -2.52
C LEU A 575 -14.77 -19.02 -2.75
N GLU A 576 -13.54 -19.54 -2.69
CA GLU A 576 -13.22 -20.97 -2.75
C GLU A 576 -13.67 -21.75 -1.50
N GLN A 577 -13.97 -21.05 -0.39
CA GLN A 577 -14.31 -21.63 0.91
C GLN A 577 -15.71 -22.27 0.96
N ASP A 578 -15.96 -23.14 1.94
CA ASP A 578 -17.28 -23.74 2.18
C ASP A 578 -18.20 -22.91 3.10
N LEU A 579 -17.76 -21.70 3.46
CA LEU A 579 -18.61 -20.67 4.06
C LEU A 579 -19.39 -19.93 2.97
N SER A 580 -20.68 -19.67 3.18
CA SER A 580 -21.45 -18.75 2.34
C SER A 580 -20.92 -17.32 2.49
N CYS A 581 -19.98 -16.99 1.61
CA CYS A 581 -19.23 -15.75 1.58
C CYS A 581 -19.48 -15.04 0.24
N HIS A 582 -19.82 -13.76 0.34
CA HIS A 582 -20.08 -12.88 -0.80
C HIS A 582 -19.05 -11.76 -0.81
N ALA A 583 -18.43 -11.45 -1.95
CA ALA A 583 -17.30 -10.52 -2.01
C ALA A 583 -17.33 -9.55 -3.20
N ALA A 584 -16.63 -8.43 -3.08
CA ALA A 584 -16.44 -7.45 -4.16
C ALA A 584 -15.10 -6.73 -4.04
N LEU A 585 -14.62 -6.20 -5.18
CA LEU A 585 -13.48 -5.30 -5.25
C LEU A 585 -13.99 -3.89 -5.57
N VAL A 586 -13.60 -2.90 -4.77
CA VAL A 586 -14.15 -1.54 -4.83
C VAL A 586 -13.05 -0.52 -5.07
N SER A 587 -13.23 0.38 -6.05
CA SER A 587 -12.42 1.58 -6.24
C SER A 587 -12.83 2.64 -5.20
N LEU A 588 -12.34 2.49 -3.97
CA LEU A 588 -12.79 3.25 -2.80
C LEU A 588 -12.24 4.69 -2.74
N PHE A 589 -10.99 4.92 -3.16
CA PHE A 589 -10.33 6.23 -3.10
C PHE A 589 -10.03 6.84 -4.48
N ASP A 590 -9.74 8.14 -4.53
CA ASP A 590 -9.12 8.81 -5.67
C ASP A 590 -7.65 8.36 -5.74
N PRO A 591 -7.21 7.66 -6.80
CA PRO A 591 -5.85 7.12 -6.90
C PRO A 591 -4.75 8.20 -6.92
N ALA A 592 -5.05 9.43 -7.36
CA ALA A 592 -4.07 10.52 -7.28
C ALA A 592 -3.86 10.97 -5.82
N LYS A 593 -4.94 11.05 -5.02
CA LYS A 593 -4.86 11.35 -3.58
C LYS A 593 -4.26 10.19 -2.79
N SER A 594 -4.76 8.97 -3.00
CA SER A 594 -4.17 7.73 -2.45
C SER A 594 -4.13 6.61 -3.48
N PRO A 595 -2.94 6.23 -3.99
CA PRO A 595 -2.79 5.19 -5.01
C PRO A 595 -3.30 3.82 -4.59
N ARG A 596 -3.28 3.52 -3.29
CA ARG A 596 -3.85 2.27 -2.74
C ARG A 596 -5.32 2.48 -2.46
N HIS A 597 -6.07 2.50 -3.56
CA HIS A 597 -7.47 2.89 -3.63
C HIS A 597 -8.44 1.71 -3.67
N TYR A 598 -7.94 0.49 -3.91
CA TYR A 598 -8.76 -0.72 -3.94
C TYR A 598 -9.04 -1.27 -2.54
N ALA A 599 -10.31 -1.54 -2.25
CA ALA A 599 -10.75 -2.28 -1.06
C ALA A 599 -11.29 -3.66 -1.47
N ILE A 600 -10.93 -4.69 -0.71
CA ILE A 600 -11.68 -5.95 -0.70
C ILE A 600 -12.81 -5.81 0.32
N VAL A 601 -14.05 -6.00 -0.14
CA VAL A 601 -15.24 -6.05 0.70
C VAL A 601 -15.77 -7.47 0.70
N ALA A 602 -16.15 -8.01 1.86
CA ALA A 602 -16.83 -9.31 1.95
C ALA A 602 -17.86 -9.35 3.07
N VAL A 603 -18.86 -10.22 2.92
CA VAL A 603 -19.96 -10.47 3.87
C VAL A 603 -20.18 -11.97 4.00
N LYS A 604 -20.54 -12.46 5.19
CA LYS A 604 -20.99 -13.84 5.44
C LYS A 604 -22.48 -13.88 5.71
N ASP A 605 -23.19 -14.84 5.11
CA ASP A 605 -24.60 -15.07 5.41
C ASP A 605 -24.83 -15.44 6.89
N LYS A 606 -26.06 -15.25 7.36
CA LYS A 606 -26.44 -15.55 8.74
C LYS A 606 -26.69 -17.05 8.88
N GLN A 607 -25.71 -17.74 9.46
CA GLN A 607 -25.84 -19.09 10.02
C GLN A 607 -26.79 -19.07 11.23
#